data_AF-A0A8J2EC96-F1
#
_entry.id   AF-A0A8J2EC96-F1
#
_cell.length_a   1.000
_cell.length_b   1.000
_cell.length_c   1.000
_cell.angle_alpha   90.00
_cell.angle_beta   90.00
_cell.angle_gamma   90.00
#
_symmetry.space_group_name_H-M   'P 1'
#
loop_
_entity.id
_entity.type
_entity.pdbx_description
1 polymer ?
#
loop_
_entity_poly.entity_id
_entity_poly.type
_entity_poly.pdbx_seq_one_letter_code
_entity_poly.pdbx_strand_id
1 'polypeptide(L)'
;MEVDEPVGIQLPIEVWESIFREIDDPFALIKCQEICESFYWIVSNQLPNYEWRRRAKDHIHEFYFHEVMHKSSQDFYIREVLKVEDRQKWFGMFRSWFKWKMFDHKKIAAAQLIPAFKTDTVTCFDVWHDILVAGTRSGMIEFFSVTEDITTSKFDTARIFSKSHGDEIVQVRLWSASDSLVFAISLSADKLVKFWNLETQKEITPGTIYADQICSSTMHNCFAALRGKITEYYYDQKSDRVTCGVKIELDCEHDTLLTLLSLHTKPVIVATNRFGILKTHNVSEPFLSREKQHFQVTQTYGGKPLSPLMKKKNKFLVTFRNAVIGISDNELLIHASGVDHRMFTNFGNRNLKSVKTHGNNLFLGFSSGRVQVINYKNITFLFKFNYRDHDDREITVSTSSSVDDIVVSEFQTSPYVFTQASDKSLYIASLPIDDAIVAHRST
;
A
#
# COMPACT_ATOMS: atom_id res chain seq x y z
N MET A 1 51.46 -19.83 -10.88
CA MET A 1 50.51 -20.49 -11.78
C MET A 1 49.21 -19.72 -11.66
N GLU A 2 49.02 -18.74 -12.52
CA GLU A 2 47.69 -18.18 -12.75
C GLU A 2 46.85 -19.31 -13.35
N VAL A 3 45.74 -19.64 -12.71
CA VAL A 3 44.77 -20.59 -13.25
C VAL A 3 43.95 -19.76 -14.21
N ASP A 4 44.09 -20.00 -15.52
CA ASP A 4 43.24 -19.38 -16.53
C ASP A 4 41.78 -19.60 -16.12
N GLU A 5 41.04 -18.49 -15.95
CA GLU A 5 39.62 -18.58 -15.64
C GLU A 5 38.93 -19.43 -16.72
N PRO A 6 38.04 -20.36 -16.33
CA PRO A 6 37.37 -21.22 -17.28
C PRO A 6 36.66 -20.32 -18.30
N VAL A 7 37.04 -20.46 -19.57
CA VAL A 7 36.38 -19.80 -20.69
C VAL A 7 34.93 -20.28 -20.71
N GLY A 8 34.05 -19.52 -20.07
CA GLY A 8 32.62 -19.80 -20.03
C GLY A 8 32.09 -19.78 -21.46
N ILE A 9 31.65 -20.93 -21.96
CA ILE A 9 30.98 -20.99 -23.26
C ILE A 9 29.68 -20.21 -23.14
N GLN A 10 29.66 -18.99 -23.67
CA GLN A 10 28.42 -18.23 -23.82
C GLN A 10 27.67 -18.76 -25.04
N LEU A 11 26.48 -19.33 -24.82
CA LEU A 11 25.59 -19.69 -25.91
C LEU A 11 25.13 -18.42 -26.64
N PRO A 12 24.96 -18.45 -27.98
CA PRO A 12 24.37 -17.36 -28.73
C PRO A 12 22.98 -16.97 -28.22
N ILE A 13 22.60 -15.70 -28.38
CA ILE A 13 21.33 -15.16 -27.88
C ILE A 13 20.12 -15.91 -28.43
N GLU A 14 20.19 -16.37 -29.67
CA GLU A 14 19.14 -17.13 -30.36
C GLU A 14 18.87 -18.49 -29.70
N VAL A 15 19.93 -19.11 -29.15
CA VAL A 15 19.81 -20.38 -28.43
C VAL A 15 19.10 -20.15 -27.10
N TRP A 16 19.45 -19.09 -26.37
CA TRP A 16 18.76 -18.72 -25.14
C TRP A 16 17.29 -18.34 -25.37
N GLU A 17 17.00 -17.59 -26.45
CA GLU A 17 15.63 -17.29 -26.85
C GLU A 17 14.82 -18.57 -27.11
N SER A 18 15.43 -19.55 -27.80
CA SER A 18 14.80 -20.84 -28.04
C SER A 18 14.57 -21.59 -26.73
N ILE A 19 15.53 -21.61 -25.80
CA ILE A 19 15.38 -22.26 -24.49
C ILE A 19 14.25 -21.62 -23.70
N PHE A 20 14.21 -20.31 -23.57
CA PHE A 20 13.18 -19.61 -22.79
C PHE A 20 11.79 -19.68 -23.42
N ARG A 21 11.69 -19.87 -24.75
CA ARG A 21 10.41 -20.11 -25.41
C ARG A 21 9.78 -21.45 -25.01
N GLU A 22 10.58 -22.45 -24.66
CA GLU A 22 10.12 -23.77 -24.21
C GLU A 22 9.79 -23.81 -22.71
N ILE A 23 10.06 -22.75 -21.94
CA ILE A 23 9.76 -22.71 -20.50
C ILE A 23 8.29 -22.32 -20.28
N ASP A 24 7.44 -23.32 -20.11
CA ASP A 24 6.01 -23.11 -19.80
C ASP A 24 5.73 -22.55 -18.40
N ASP A 25 6.69 -22.68 -17.47
CA ASP A 25 6.56 -22.21 -16.09
C ASP A 25 6.84 -20.70 -15.97
N PRO A 26 5.81 -19.87 -15.72
CA PRO A 26 6.01 -18.43 -15.58
C PRO A 26 6.89 -18.06 -14.36
N PHE A 27 6.96 -18.93 -13.36
CA PHE A 27 7.81 -18.69 -12.18
C PHE A 27 9.29 -18.85 -12.52
N ALA A 28 9.64 -19.88 -13.30
CA ALA A 28 10.98 -20.08 -13.80
C ALA A 28 11.44 -18.88 -14.66
N LEU A 29 10.59 -18.39 -15.56
CA LEU A 29 10.92 -17.22 -16.39
C LEU A 29 11.21 -15.96 -15.57
N ILE A 30 10.39 -15.67 -14.56
CA ILE A 30 10.62 -14.51 -13.69
C ILE A 30 11.92 -14.68 -12.91
N LYS A 31 12.23 -15.89 -12.44
CA LYS A 31 13.53 -16.16 -11.80
C LYS A 31 14.69 -15.94 -12.77
N CYS A 32 14.55 -16.37 -14.03
CA CYS A 32 15.56 -16.14 -15.07
C CYS A 32 15.82 -14.65 -15.32
N GLN A 33 14.79 -13.79 -15.28
CA GLN A 33 14.97 -12.33 -15.42
C GLN A 33 15.84 -11.72 -14.33
N GLU A 34 15.88 -12.34 -13.15
CA GLU A 34 16.64 -11.78 -12.04
C GLU A 34 18.14 -12.12 -12.17
N ILE A 35 18.53 -13.20 -12.88
CA ILE A 35 19.90 -13.76 -12.99
C ILE A 35 20.93 -12.74 -13.49
N CYS A 36 20.71 -12.15 -14.66
CA CYS A 36 21.62 -11.16 -15.25
C CYS A 36 20.88 -10.25 -16.25
N GLU A 37 21.51 -9.16 -16.66
CA GLU A 37 20.91 -8.19 -17.60
C GLU A 37 20.57 -8.83 -18.96
N SER A 38 21.43 -9.70 -19.50
CA SER A 38 21.15 -10.38 -20.77
C SER A 38 19.90 -11.25 -20.68
N PHE A 39 19.74 -12.03 -19.61
CA PHE A 39 18.54 -12.86 -19.41
C PHE A 39 17.30 -12.00 -19.21
N TYR A 40 17.43 -10.88 -18.50
CA TYR A 40 16.34 -9.91 -18.37
C TYR A 40 15.82 -9.48 -19.74
N TRP A 41 16.69 -9.06 -20.66
CA TRP A 41 16.31 -8.61 -22.00
C TRP A 41 15.71 -9.74 -22.84
N ILE A 42 16.35 -10.92 -22.87
CA ILE A 42 15.88 -12.08 -23.65
C ILE A 42 14.49 -12.52 -23.19
N VAL A 43 14.30 -12.71 -21.87
CA VAL A 43 12.98 -13.09 -21.33
C VAL A 43 11.96 -12.00 -21.60
N SER A 44 12.32 -10.72 -21.42
CA SER A 44 11.42 -9.58 -21.66
C SER A 44 10.89 -9.54 -23.10
N ASN A 45 11.70 -9.93 -24.08
CA ASN A 45 11.27 -10.05 -25.48
C ASN A 45 10.29 -11.21 -25.71
N GLN A 46 10.31 -12.25 -24.88
CA GLN A 46 9.38 -13.38 -24.97
C GLN A 46 8.05 -13.14 -24.22
N LEU A 47 8.05 -12.26 -23.21
CA LEU A 47 6.86 -12.00 -22.38
C LEU A 47 5.57 -11.67 -23.15
N PRO A 48 5.58 -10.89 -24.27
CA PRO A 48 4.36 -10.58 -25.00
C PRO A 48 3.59 -11.80 -25.52
N ASN A 49 4.28 -12.94 -25.69
CA ASN A 49 3.71 -14.19 -26.22
C ASN A 49 2.94 -15.00 -25.16
N TYR A 50 3.07 -14.67 -23.88
CA TYR A 50 2.42 -15.41 -22.80
C TYR A 50 1.02 -14.88 -22.49
N GLU A 51 0.11 -15.80 -22.19
CA GLU A 51 -1.26 -15.51 -21.72
C GLU A 51 -1.26 -15.09 -20.24
N TRP A 52 -0.59 -13.96 -19.92
CA TRP A 52 -0.41 -13.46 -18.54
C TRP A 52 -1.72 -13.25 -17.81
N ARG A 53 -2.77 -12.83 -18.51
CA ARG A 53 -4.11 -12.67 -17.93
C ARG A 53 -4.67 -13.99 -17.42
N ARG A 54 -4.50 -15.08 -18.17
CA ARG A 54 -4.91 -16.43 -17.75
C ARG A 54 -4.04 -16.87 -16.56
N ARG A 55 -2.71 -16.79 -16.69
CA ARG A 55 -1.78 -17.21 -15.62
C ARG A 55 -2.03 -16.47 -14.31
N ALA A 56 -2.31 -15.17 -14.35
CA ALA A 56 -2.68 -14.39 -13.19
C ALA A 56 -3.98 -14.87 -12.56
N LYS A 57 -5.01 -15.14 -13.35
CA LYS A 57 -6.28 -15.68 -12.85
C LYS A 57 -6.16 -17.06 -12.22
N ASP A 58 -5.23 -17.88 -12.71
CA ASP A 58 -4.99 -19.22 -12.18
C ASP A 58 -4.31 -19.20 -10.80
N HIS A 59 -3.55 -18.16 -10.48
CA HIS A 59 -2.67 -18.11 -9.30
C HIS A 59 -3.04 -17.05 -8.26
N ILE A 60 -3.62 -15.95 -8.72
CA ILE A 60 -3.96 -14.80 -7.90
C ILE A 60 -5.47 -14.79 -7.75
N HIS A 61 -5.94 -14.73 -6.51
CA HIS A 61 -7.37 -14.59 -6.31
C HIS A 61 -7.84 -13.25 -6.90
N GLU A 62 -8.96 -13.25 -7.62
CA GLU A 62 -9.52 -12.04 -8.24
C GLU A 62 -9.66 -10.83 -7.30
N PHE A 63 -9.78 -11.08 -5.99
CA PHE A 63 -9.87 -10.02 -4.99
C PHE A 63 -8.58 -9.23 -4.77
N TYR A 64 -7.44 -9.75 -5.22
CA TYR A 64 -6.18 -9.05 -5.10
C TYR A 64 -5.78 -8.35 -6.41
N PHE A 65 -6.51 -8.57 -7.49
CA PHE A 65 -6.12 -8.04 -8.79
C PHE A 65 -5.97 -6.53 -8.77
N HIS A 66 -6.92 -5.82 -8.16
CA HIS A 66 -6.87 -4.35 -8.14
C HIS A 66 -5.70 -3.83 -7.32
N GLU A 67 -5.59 -4.28 -6.06
CA GLU A 67 -4.54 -3.84 -5.14
C GLU A 67 -3.14 -4.13 -5.69
N VAL A 68 -2.92 -5.35 -6.18
CA VAL A 68 -1.62 -5.76 -6.75
C VAL A 68 -1.36 -5.02 -8.06
N MET A 69 -2.32 -4.96 -8.98
CA MET A 69 -2.11 -4.32 -10.28
C MET A 69 -1.81 -2.83 -10.11
N HIS A 70 -2.56 -2.15 -9.24
CA HIS A 70 -2.37 -0.73 -8.94
C HIS A 70 -0.97 -0.43 -8.36
N LYS A 71 -0.43 -1.30 -7.50
CA LYS A 71 0.93 -1.12 -6.96
C LYS A 71 2.04 -1.50 -7.94
N SER A 72 1.75 -2.45 -8.84
CA SER A 72 2.71 -2.93 -9.84
C SER A 72 2.82 -2.06 -11.09
N SER A 73 1.79 -1.24 -11.35
CA SER A 73 1.71 -0.37 -12.52
C SER A 73 2.02 1.07 -12.10
N GLN A 74 2.86 1.76 -12.89
CA GLN A 74 3.07 3.20 -12.73
C GLN A 74 1.83 4.00 -13.13
N ASP A 75 0.98 3.42 -13.98
CA ASP A 75 -0.29 4.00 -14.38
C ASP A 75 -1.33 3.76 -13.28
N PHE A 76 -1.80 4.85 -12.68
CA PHE A 76 -2.74 4.80 -11.57
C PHE A 76 -4.18 4.47 -11.97
N TYR A 77 -4.55 4.53 -13.25
CA TYR A 77 -5.95 4.37 -13.64
C TYR A 77 -6.33 2.92 -13.98
N ILE A 78 -6.99 2.25 -13.04
CA ILE A 78 -7.64 0.96 -13.32
C ILE A 78 -9.05 0.97 -12.73
N ARG A 79 -10.03 1.38 -13.55
CA ARG A 79 -11.45 1.37 -13.16
C ARG A 79 -12.01 -0.04 -13.00
N GLU A 80 -11.75 -0.90 -13.97
CA GLU A 80 -12.20 -2.30 -13.97
C GLU A 80 -11.05 -3.20 -14.39
N VAL A 81 -10.35 -3.79 -13.41
CA VAL A 81 -9.18 -4.64 -13.67
C VAL A 81 -9.50 -5.78 -14.62
N LEU A 82 -10.70 -6.34 -14.52
CA LEU A 82 -11.14 -7.42 -15.40
C LEU A 82 -11.32 -6.98 -16.86
N LYS A 83 -11.44 -5.69 -17.16
CA LYS A 83 -11.50 -5.13 -18.52
C LYS A 83 -10.14 -4.71 -19.07
N VAL A 84 -9.06 -4.80 -18.29
CA VAL A 84 -7.71 -4.48 -18.77
C VAL A 84 -7.30 -5.50 -19.84
N GLU A 85 -7.01 -5.02 -21.04
CA GLU A 85 -6.51 -5.82 -22.17
C GLU A 85 -4.98 -5.80 -22.28
N ASP A 86 -4.33 -4.83 -21.63
CA ASP A 86 -2.88 -4.65 -21.64
C ASP A 86 -2.16 -5.84 -20.97
N ARG A 87 -1.47 -6.63 -21.79
CA ARG A 87 -0.70 -7.81 -21.36
C ARG A 87 0.43 -7.45 -20.40
N GLN A 88 1.07 -6.29 -20.56
CA GLN A 88 2.16 -5.85 -19.69
C GLN A 88 1.65 -5.53 -18.28
N LYS A 89 0.44 -4.97 -18.14
CA LYS A 89 -0.18 -4.78 -16.82
C LYS A 89 -0.49 -6.11 -16.12
N TRP A 90 -0.98 -7.11 -16.85
CA TRP A 90 -1.17 -8.46 -16.30
C TRP A 90 0.14 -9.13 -15.90
N PHE A 91 1.19 -8.97 -16.70
CA PHE A 91 2.53 -9.45 -16.36
C PHE A 91 3.08 -8.76 -15.12
N GLY A 92 3.03 -7.42 -15.07
CA GLY A 92 3.48 -6.62 -13.93
C GLY A 92 2.77 -7.02 -12.63
N MET A 93 1.46 -7.21 -12.68
CA MET A 93 0.67 -7.70 -11.55
C MET A 93 1.11 -9.10 -11.12
N PHE A 94 1.29 -10.03 -12.07
CA PHE A 94 1.72 -11.39 -11.76
C PHE A 94 3.12 -11.42 -11.14
N ARG A 95 4.06 -10.66 -11.71
CA ARG A 95 5.43 -10.50 -11.20
C ARG A 95 5.43 -9.91 -9.80
N SER A 96 4.70 -8.82 -9.58
CA SER A 96 4.53 -8.19 -8.27
C SER A 96 4.03 -9.21 -7.22
N TRP A 97 2.89 -9.85 -7.47
CA TRP A 97 2.34 -10.85 -6.55
C TRP A 97 3.34 -11.98 -6.28
N PHE A 98 4.02 -12.46 -7.31
CA PHE A 98 5.01 -13.52 -7.16
C PHE A 98 6.16 -13.09 -6.25
N LYS A 99 6.69 -11.88 -6.41
CA LYS A 99 7.75 -11.33 -5.55
C LYS A 99 7.31 -11.25 -4.08
N TRP A 100 6.09 -10.75 -3.83
CA TRP A 100 5.51 -10.72 -2.49
C TRP A 100 5.22 -12.10 -1.90
N LYS A 101 4.99 -13.11 -2.73
CA LYS A 101 4.83 -14.50 -2.30
C LYS A 101 6.17 -15.17 -1.99
N MET A 102 7.17 -14.92 -2.83
CA MET A 102 8.50 -15.54 -2.81
C MET A 102 9.43 -15.05 -1.72
N PHE A 103 9.10 -13.93 -1.08
CA PHE A 103 9.83 -13.44 0.09
C PHE A 103 10.19 -14.58 1.05
N ASP A 104 11.47 -14.92 1.18
CA ASP A 104 11.90 -16.11 1.92
C ASP A 104 12.06 -15.84 3.42
N HIS A 105 11.80 -16.85 4.24
CA HIS A 105 11.82 -16.79 5.71
C HIS A 105 13.23 -16.62 6.31
N LYS A 106 14.29 -16.86 5.54
CA LYS A 106 15.64 -17.01 6.11
C LYS A 106 16.49 -15.75 6.15
N LYS A 107 16.16 -14.71 5.37
CA LYS A 107 17.01 -13.51 5.27
C LYS A 107 16.21 -12.26 4.90
N ILE A 108 15.56 -11.70 5.90
CA ILE A 108 15.00 -10.36 5.77
C ILE A 108 16.13 -9.40 6.16
N ALA A 109 16.53 -8.53 5.23
CA ALA A 109 17.46 -7.46 5.57
C ALA A 109 16.86 -6.63 6.72
N ALA A 110 17.67 -6.30 7.71
CA ALA A 110 17.25 -5.38 8.77
C ALA A 110 16.79 -4.07 8.13
N ALA A 111 15.71 -3.48 8.67
CA ALA A 111 15.23 -2.22 8.13
C ALA A 111 16.30 -1.14 8.29
N GLN A 112 16.51 -0.34 7.25
CA GLN A 112 17.48 0.74 7.24
C GLN A 112 16.81 2.05 7.62
N LEU A 113 17.49 2.83 8.46
CA LEU A 113 17.05 4.16 8.83
C LEU A 113 17.12 5.10 7.62
N ILE A 114 16.04 5.82 7.34
CA ILE A 114 16.02 6.88 6.34
C ILE A 114 16.60 8.16 6.97
N PRO A 115 17.77 8.65 6.54
CA PRO A 115 18.50 9.72 7.24
C PRO A 115 17.89 11.12 7.08
N ALA A 116 16.75 11.25 6.39
CA ALA A 116 16.24 12.51 5.87
C ALA A 116 15.63 13.47 6.92
N PHE A 117 15.28 12.99 8.12
CA PHE A 117 14.44 13.71 9.08
C PHE A 117 15.16 14.10 10.38
N LYS A 118 16.38 14.67 10.28
CA LYS A 118 17.23 14.89 11.46
C LYS A 118 16.71 15.95 12.45
N THR A 119 15.87 16.87 12.01
CA THR A 119 15.52 18.07 12.81
C THR A 119 14.09 18.12 13.31
N ASP A 120 13.20 17.27 12.78
CA ASP A 120 11.79 17.31 13.14
C ASP A 120 11.18 15.90 13.26
N THR A 121 10.15 15.81 14.08
CA THR A 121 9.39 14.60 14.34
C THR A 121 8.43 14.33 13.19
N VAL A 122 8.63 13.22 12.46
CA VAL A 122 7.65 12.73 11.49
C VAL A 122 6.41 12.28 12.25
N THR A 123 5.24 12.78 11.84
CA THR A 123 3.94 12.47 12.46
C THR A 123 3.12 11.54 11.58
N CYS A 124 3.24 11.66 10.26
CA CYS A 124 2.60 10.78 9.29
C CYS A 124 3.46 10.70 8.01
N PHE A 125 3.28 9.63 7.24
CA PHE A 125 3.95 9.50 5.95
C PHE A 125 3.10 8.69 4.97
N ASP A 126 3.43 8.77 3.68
CA ASP A 126 2.91 7.91 2.63
C ASP A 126 3.98 7.69 1.56
N VAL A 127 3.85 6.59 0.82
CA VAL A 127 4.83 6.21 -0.20
C VAL A 127 4.14 5.72 -1.46
N TRP A 128 4.63 6.19 -2.59
CA TRP A 128 4.24 5.75 -3.91
C TRP A 128 5.48 5.58 -4.79
N HIS A 129 5.77 4.34 -5.18
CA HIS A 129 7.02 3.98 -5.85
C HIS A 129 8.25 4.49 -5.06
N ASP A 130 9.08 5.32 -5.70
CA ASP A 130 10.24 6.01 -5.15
C ASP A 130 9.90 7.33 -4.45
N ILE A 131 8.65 7.76 -4.46
CA ILE A 131 8.26 9.02 -3.84
C ILE A 131 7.82 8.76 -2.40
N LEU A 132 8.57 9.31 -1.46
CA LEU A 132 8.22 9.36 -0.03
C LEU A 132 7.74 10.77 0.32
N VAL A 133 6.58 10.85 0.98
CA VAL A 133 6.05 12.09 1.54
C VAL A 133 5.87 11.94 3.03
N ALA A 134 6.37 12.91 3.79
CA ALA A 134 6.27 12.91 5.23
C ALA A 134 5.73 14.25 5.73
N GLY A 135 4.77 14.18 6.64
CA GLY A 135 4.32 15.32 7.44
C GLY A 135 5.02 15.33 8.79
N THR A 136 5.26 16.53 9.32
CA THR A 136 5.98 16.71 10.59
C THR A 136 5.18 17.45 11.64
N ARG A 137 5.66 17.39 12.89
CA ARG A 137 5.08 18.11 14.02
C ARG A 137 5.19 19.63 13.89
N SER A 138 6.25 20.17 13.30
CA SER A 138 6.34 21.63 13.07
C SER A 138 5.44 22.13 11.93
N GLY A 139 4.70 21.22 11.29
CA GLY A 139 3.82 21.55 10.18
C GLY A 139 4.53 21.62 8.84
N MET A 140 5.69 20.97 8.69
CA MET A 140 6.35 20.84 7.40
C MET A 140 5.85 19.59 6.69
N ILE A 141 5.62 19.71 5.38
CA ILE A 141 5.49 18.58 4.47
C ILE A 141 6.74 18.48 3.62
N GLU A 142 7.37 17.32 3.64
CA GLU A 142 8.64 17.06 2.97
C GLU A 142 8.49 15.92 1.97
N PHE A 143 9.05 16.11 0.78
CA PHE A 143 8.99 15.18 -0.34
C PHE A 143 10.39 14.68 -0.66
N PHE A 144 10.54 13.38 -0.85
CA PHE A 144 11.81 12.72 -1.15
C PHE A 144 11.65 11.74 -2.30
N SER A 145 12.69 11.65 -3.14
CA SER A 145 12.93 10.50 -4.00
C SER A 145 13.81 9.51 -3.23
N VAL A 146 13.44 8.24 -3.26
CA VAL A 146 14.12 7.13 -2.59
C VAL A 146 14.72 6.24 -3.66
N THR A 147 16.03 6.04 -3.61
CA THR A 147 16.76 5.16 -4.53
C THR A 147 17.47 4.07 -3.74
N GLU A 148 17.57 2.88 -4.35
CA GLU A 148 18.36 1.76 -3.81
C GLU A 148 19.63 1.61 -4.64
N ASP A 149 20.79 1.66 -3.99
CA ASP A 149 22.03 1.21 -4.60
C ASP A 149 22.04 -0.32 -4.57
N ILE A 150 21.83 -0.92 -5.74
CA ILE A 150 21.76 -2.38 -5.92
C ILE A 150 23.05 -3.07 -5.45
N THR A 151 24.20 -2.40 -5.53
CA THR A 151 25.50 -2.99 -5.17
C THR A 151 25.72 -3.06 -3.67
N THR A 152 25.26 -2.05 -2.93
CA THR A 152 25.42 -1.98 -1.48
C THR A 152 24.15 -2.34 -0.72
N SER A 153 23.03 -2.51 -1.43
CA SER A 153 21.67 -2.58 -0.90
C SER A 153 21.34 -1.43 0.04
N LYS A 154 22.00 -0.28 -0.09
CA LYS A 154 21.73 0.92 0.73
C LYS A 154 20.73 1.83 0.06
N PHE A 155 19.93 2.49 0.89
CA PHE A 155 18.98 3.49 0.40
C PHE A 155 19.58 4.89 0.50
N ASP A 156 19.42 5.65 -0.57
CA ASP A 156 19.64 7.09 -0.57
C ASP A 156 18.29 7.81 -0.70
N THR A 157 18.23 9.01 -0.13
CA THR A 157 17.04 9.86 -0.18
C THR A 157 17.41 11.26 -0.59
N ALA A 158 16.91 11.68 -1.74
CA ALA A 158 17.07 13.05 -2.24
C ALA A 158 15.80 13.85 -1.95
N ARG A 159 15.93 14.96 -1.21
CA ARG A 159 14.81 15.87 -0.99
C ARG A 159 14.41 16.52 -2.31
N ILE A 160 13.14 16.37 -2.70
CA ILE A 160 12.56 17.01 -3.88
C ILE A 160 12.19 18.45 -3.55
N PHE A 161 11.32 18.64 -2.54
CA PHE A 161 10.97 19.96 -2.01
C PHE A 161 10.35 19.84 -0.60
N SER A 162 10.16 20.99 0.06
CA SER A 162 9.52 21.09 1.37
C SER A 162 8.63 22.34 1.42
N LYS A 163 7.48 22.24 2.09
CA LYS A 163 6.52 23.34 2.27
C LYS A 163 5.96 23.36 3.68
N SER A 164 5.53 24.54 4.12
CA SER A 164 4.87 24.69 5.42
C SER A 164 3.35 24.66 5.28
N HIS A 165 2.73 23.91 6.17
CA HIS A 165 1.29 23.85 6.41
C HIS A 165 0.85 24.86 7.48
N GLY A 166 1.77 25.32 8.33
CA GLY A 166 1.52 26.26 9.44
C GLY A 166 1.16 25.60 10.77
N ASP A 167 0.79 24.32 10.78
CA ASP A 167 0.45 23.54 11.96
C ASP A 167 0.77 22.05 11.74
N GLU A 168 0.87 21.26 12.81
CA GLU A 168 1.22 19.82 12.81
C GLU A 168 0.45 19.06 11.74
N ILE A 169 1.17 18.31 10.89
CA ILE A 169 0.53 17.51 9.84
C ILE A 169 0.11 16.17 10.42
N VAL A 170 -1.18 15.89 10.46
CA VAL A 170 -1.72 14.66 11.06
C VAL A 170 -1.94 13.55 10.04
N GLN A 171 -2.07 13.88 8.75
CA GLN A 171 -2.23 12.90 7.69
C GLN A 171 -1.66 13.40 6.36
N VAL A 172 -1.01 12.51 5.61
CA VAL A 172 -0.64 12.71 4.20
C VAL A 172 -1.08 11.51 3.37
N ARG A 173 -1.51 11.76 2.14
CA ARG A 173 -1.76 10.70 1.15
C ARG A 173 -1.24 11.10 -0.22
N LEU A 174 -0.61 10.15 -0.89
CA LEU A 174 -0.30 10.27 -2.31
C LEU A 174 -1.52 9.90 -3.13
N TRP A 175 -1.77 10.69 -4.16
CA TRP A 175 -2.94 10.61 -5.02
C TRP A 175 -2.49 10.89 -6.45
N SER A 176 -2.81 10.02 -7.40
CA SER A 176 -2.62 10.35 -8.80
C SER A 176 -3.83 10.99 -9.40
N ALA A 177 -3.61 12.09 -10.09
CA ALA A 177 -4.61 12.78 -10.89
C ALA A 177 -4.71 12.28 -12.34
N SER A 178 -3.67 11.61 -12.86
CA SER A 178 -3.62 11.02 -14.20
C SER A 178 -2.56 9.92 -14.24
N ASP A 179 -2.43 9.22 -15.38
CA ASP A 179 -1.39 8.20 -15.56
C ASP A 179 0.04 8.68 -15.25
N SER A 180 0.31 10.00 -15.37
CA SER A 180 1.64 10.57 -15.12
C SER A 180 1.71 11.57 -13.96
N LEU A 181 0.56 12.09 -13.49
CA LEU A 181 0.54 13.17 -12.49
C LEU A 181 0.30 12.61 -11.10
N VAL A 182 1.31 12.77 -10.24
CA VAL A 182 1.24 12.46 -8.81
C VAL A 182 1.10 13.73 -8.01
N PHE A 183 0.08 13.75 -7.15
CA PHE A 183 -0.18 14.78 -6.16
C PHE A 183 -0.05 14.22 -4.75
N ALA A 184 0.10 15.11 -3.78
CA ALA A 184 -0.12 14.80 -2.39
C ALA A 184 -1.28 15.63 -1.85
N ILE A 185 -2.03 15.02 -0.94
CA ILE A 185 -3.00 15.70 -0.10
C ILE A 185 -2.51 15.60 1.35
N SER A 186 -2.52 16.73 2.04
CA SER A 186 -2.14 16.82 3.45
C SER A 186 -3.27 17.37 4.29
N LEU A 187 -3.30 16.96 5.55
CA LEU A 187 -4.24 17.42 6.55
C LEU A 187 -3.47 17.79 7.82
N SER A 188 -3.67 19.00 8.32
CA SER A 188 -3.10 19.50 9.57
C SER A 188 -4.03 19.36 10.77
N ALA A 189 -3.49 19.57 11.97
CA ALA A 189 -4.20 19.48 13.24
C ALA A 189 -5.34 20.51 13.36
N ASP A 190 -5.14 21.72 12.82
CA ASP A 190 -6.17 22.76 12.63
C ASP A 190 -7.25 22.42 11.58
N LYS A 191 -7.23 21.18 11.04
CA LYS A 191 -8.19 20.63 10.07
C LYS A 191 -8.04 21.16 8.66
N LEU A 192 -7.05 22.01 8.36
CA LEU A 192 -6.83 22.51 7.01
C LEU A 192 -6.33 21.39 6.08
N VAL A 193 -6.88 21.33 4.87
CA VAL A 193 -6.45 20.42 3.81
C VAL A 193 -5.75 21.20 2.70
N LYS A 194 -4.61 20.69 2.25
CA LYS A 194 -3.85 21.24 1.12
C LYS A 194 -3.55 20.19 0.07
N PHE A 195 -3.46 20.65 -1.18
CA PHE A 195 -3.11 19.84 -2.35
C PHE A 195 -1.80 20.32 -2.95
N TRP A 196 -0.91 19.37 -3.23
CA TRP A 196 0.44 19.64 -3.71
C TRP A 196 0.66 18.95 -5.04
N ASN A 197 1.04 19.73 -6.06
CA ASN A 197 1.51 19.19 -7.32
C ASN A 197 3.00 18.88 -7.19
N LEU A 198 3.40 17.60 -7.31
CA LEU A 198 4.80 17.20 -7.13
C LEU A 198 5.69 17.62 -8.31
N GLU A 199 5.13 17.69 -9.52
CA GLU A 199 5.85 18.12 -10.71
C GLU A 199 6.15 19.62 -10.66
N THR A 200 5.13 20.44 -10.40
CA THR A 200 5.30 21.90 -10.34
C THR A 200 5.79 22.40 -8.97
N GLN A 201 5.81 21.53 -7.96
CA GLN A 201 6.19 21.82 -6.56
C GLN A 201 5.37 22.96 -5.93
N LYS A 202 4.12 23.11 -6.38
CA LYS A 202 3.21 24.18 -5.99
C LYS A 202 1.98 23.64 -5.25
N GLU A 203 1.46 24.48 -4.37
CA GLU A 203 0.13 24.28 -3.79
C GLU A 203 -0.93 24.58 -4.86
N ILE A 204 -1.87 23.65 -5.06
CA ILE A 204 -2.97 23.75 -6.03
C ILE A 204 -4.35 23.69 -5.35
N THR A 205 -4.40 24.00 -4.05
CA THR A 205 -5.63 24.01 -3.27
C THR A 205 -6.61 25.07 -3.83
N PRO A 206 -7.85 24.70 -4.21
CA PRO A 206 -8.77 25.62 -4.88
C PRO A 206 -9.40 26.68 -3.94
N GLY A 207 -9.09 26.61 -2.64
CA GLY A 207 -9.60 27.48 -1.58
C GLY A 207 -9.36 26.86 -0.21
N THR A 208 -9.97 27.41 0.84
CA THR A 208 -9.87 26.81 2.18
C THR A 208 -10.74 25.56 2.28
N ILE A 209 -10.12 24.42 2.53
CA ILE A 209 -10.79 23.13 2.69
C ILE A 209 -10.53 22.63 4.11
N TYR A 210 -11.58 22.18 4.80
CA TYR A 210 -11.48 21.59 6.12
C TYR A 210 -11.88 20.12 6.09
N ALA A 211 -11.17 19.29 6.85
CA ALA A 211 -11.50 17.88 7.01
C ALA A 211 -11.05 17.33 8.37
N ASP A 212 -11.74 16.30 8.84
CA ASP A 212 -11.30 15.46 9.94
C ASP A 212 -10.43 14.30 9.48
N GLN A 213 -10.64 13.84 8.23
CA GLN A 213 -9.90 12.73 7.63
C GLN A 213 -9.81 12.92 6.12
N ILE A 214 -8.73 12.44 5.53
CA ILE A 214 -8.54 12.36 4.07
C ILE A 214 -8.30 10.91 3.64
N CYS A 215 -8.66 10.55 2.42
CA CYS A 215 -8.17 9.32 1.79
C CYS A 215 -7.95 9.54 0.29
N SER A 216 -7.00 8.82 -0.28
CA SER A 216 -6.82 8.75 -1.72
C SER A 216 -7.39 7.45 -2.25
N SER A 217 -7.81 7.50 -3.51
CA SER A 217 -8.41 6.39 -4.22
C SER A 217 -7.61 6.10 -5.49
N THR A 218 -7.86 4.94 -6.07
CA THR A 218 -7.12 4.38 -7.19
C THR A 218 -7.66 4.85 -8.55
N MET A 219 -8.32 6.00 -8.61
CA MET A 219 -9.13 6.39 -9.78
C MET A 219 -9.21 7.90 -10.00
N HIS A 220 -8.11 8.59 -9.76
CA HIS A 220 -8.02 10.05 -9.89
C HIS A 220 -8.95 10.86 -9.01
N ASN A 221 -9.45 10.22 -7.96
CA ASN A 221 -10.19 10.88 -6.92
C ASN A 221 -9.47 10.75 -5.57
N CYS A 222 -9.71 11.74 -4.73
CA CYS A 222 -9.47 11.67 -3.31
C CYS A 222 -10.70 12.20 -2.58
N PHE A 223 -10.77 11.92 -1.30
CA PHE A 223 -11.93 12.21 -0.49
C PHE A 223 -11.50 12.90 0.79
N ALA A 224 -12.27 13.90 1.20
CA ALA A 224 -12.13 14.55 2.49
C ALA A 224 -13.44 14.43 3.26
N ALA A 225 -13.38 13.93 4.50
CA ALA A 225 -14.53 13.84 5.39
C ALA A 225 -14.49 14.96 6.43
N LEU A 226 -15.60 15.67 6.62
CA LEU A 226 -15.79 16.67 7.66
C LEU A 226 -17.16 16.49 8.30
N ARG A 227 -17.22 16.18 9.60
CA ARG A 227 -18.50 16.07 10.35
C ARG A 227 -19.56 15.21 9.65
N GLY A 228 -19.15 14.06 9.13
CA GLY A 228 -20.05 13.14 8.42
C GLY A 228 -20.38 13.55 6.96
N LYS A 229 -19.80 14.62 6.44
CA LYS A 229 -19.89 14.93 5.01
C LYS A 229 -18.63 14.50 4.30
N ILE A 230 -18.75 13.75 3.21
CA ILE A 230 -17.63 13.39 2.35
C ILE A 230 -17.68 14.22 1.09
N THR A 231 -16.57 14.86 0.77
CA THR A 231 -16.41 15.59 -0.47
C THR A 231 -15.39 14.86 -1.33
N GLU A 232 -15.80 14.48 -2.53
CA GLU A 232 -14.89 13.99 -3.56
C GLU A 232 -14.16 15.16 -4.22
N TYR A 233 -12.86 14.98 -4.46
CA TYR A 233 -12.04 15.87 -5.24
C TYR A 233 -11.40 15.09 -6.38
N TYR A 234 -11.32 15.72 -7.55
CA TYR A 234 -10.62 15.20 -8.70
C TYR A 234 -9.84 16.34 -9.35
N TYR A 235 -8.88 15.99 -10.19
CA TYR A 235 -8.10 16.97 -10.94
C TYR A 235 -8.66 17.13 -12.35
N ASP A 236 -8.99 18.37 -12.70
CA ASP A 236 -9.38 18.70 -14.06
C ASP A 236 -8.14 19.12 -14.86
N GLN A 237 -7.66 18.19 -15.69
CA GLN A 237 -6.49 18.42 -16.56
C GLN A 237 -6.68 19.63 -17.49
N LYS A 238 -7.91 19.96 -17.89
CA LYS A 238 -8.16 21.08 -18.80
C LYS A 238 -7.96 22.43 -18.13
N SER A 239 -8.28 22.52 -16.84
CA SER A 239 -8.14 23.75 -16.06
C SER A 239 -6.91 23.77 -15.16
N ASP A 240 -6.13 22.68 -15.10
CA ASP A 240 -4.96 22.52 -14.21
C ASP A 240 -5.32 22.84 -12.75
N ARG A 241 -6.49 22.34 -12.31
CA ARG A 241 -7.04 22.65 -10.99
C ARG A 241 -7.71 21.43 -10.35
N VAL A 242 -7.56 21.35 -9.04
CA VAL A 242 -8.38 20.45 -8.23
C VAL A 242 -9.79 21.02 -8.17
N THR A 243 -10.76 20.20 -8.54
CA THR A 243 -12.17 20.54 -8.54
C THR A 243 -12.91 19.66 -7.53
N CYS A 244 -13.85 20.28 -6.81
CA CYS A 244 -14.77 19.56 -5.95
C CYS A 244 -15.84 18.88 -6.81
N GLY A 245 -15.93 17.56 -6.70
CA GLY A 245 -16.96 16.75 -7.33
C GLY A 245 -18.19 16.58 -6.44
N VAL A 246 -18.67 15.34 -6.36
CA VAL A 246 -19.88 14.99 -5.63
C VAL A 246 -19.66 15.20 -4.13
N LYS A 247 -20.60 15.92 -3.52
CA LYS A 247 -20.70 16.03 -2.06
C LYS A 247 -21.68 14.96 -1.59
N ILE A 248 -21.14 13.98 -0.88
CA ILE A 248 -21.91 12.87 -0.33
C ILE A 248 -22.19 13.22 1.13
N GLU A 249 -23.46 13.39 1.45
CA GLU A 249 -23.90 13.64 2.82
C GLU A 249 -24.18 12.29 3.46
N LEU A 250 -23.49 11.98 4.56
CA LEU A 250 -23.85 10.79 5.31
C LEU A 250 -25.13 11.07 6.05
N ASP A 251 -26.19 10.38 5.64
CA ASP A 251 -27.34 10.17 6.52
C ASP A 251 -26.98 9.09 7.56
N CYS A 252 -25.95 9.39 8.34
CA CYS A 252 -25.44 8.57 9.41
C CYS A 252 -26.09 9.05 10.70
N GLU A 253 -27.41 8.94 10.83
CA GLU A 253 -28.14 9.33 12.05
C GLU A 253 -27.47 8.72 13.30
N HIS A 254 -26.64 9.53 13.97
CA HIS A 254 -25.85 9.20 15.16
C HIS A 254 -24.67 8.21 14.99
N ASP A 255 -24.21 7.91 13.76
CA ASP A 255 -23.00 7.11 13.60
C ASP A 255 -21.73 7.98 13.77
N THR A 256 -20.72 7.46 14.48
CA THR A 256 -19.39 8.04 14.62
C THR A 256 -18.47 7.50 13.54
N LEU A 257 -17.96 8.39 12.68
CA LEU A 257 -16.95 8.06 11.67
C LEU A 257 -15.67 7.55 12.35
N LEU A 258 -15.23 6.35 12.00
CA LEU A 258 -13.97 5.79 12.49
C LEU A 258 -12.85 6.00 11.49
N THR A 259 -13.07 5.60 10.24
CA THR A 259 -12.11 5.83 9.17
C THR A 259 -12.80 5.98 7.82
N LEU A 260 -12.20 6.82 6.99
CA LEU A 260 -12.48 6.92 5.56
C LEU A 260 -11.41 6.16 4.78
N LEU A 261 -11.84 5.28 3.87
CA LEU A 261 -10.96 4.46 3.03
C LEU A 261 -11.46 4.50 1.59
N SER A 262 -10.64 4.03 0.64
CA SER A 262 -11.09 3.78 -0.73
C SER A 262 -11.00 2.29 -1.02
N LEU A 263 -12.04 1.76 -1.64
CA LEU A 263 -12.08 0.40 -2.17
C LEU A 263 -12.62 0.44 -3.59
N HIS A 264 -11.86 -0.10 -4.55
CA HIS A 264 -12.26 -0.11 -5.96
C HIS A 264 -12.79 1.25 -6.40
N THR A 265 -12.00 2.30 -6.24
CA THR A 265 -12.38 3.61 -6.76
C THR A 265 -13.57 4.28 -6.04
N LYS A 266 -14.17 3.61 -5.05
CA LYS A 266 -15.31 4.07 -4.28
C LYS A 266 -14.89 4.34 -2.84
N PRO A 267 -15.37 5.44 -2.23
CA PRO A 267 -15.12 5.68 -0.82
C PRO A 267 -15.89 4.63 -0.03
N VAL A 268 -15.18 3.95 0.87
CA VAL A 268 -15.76 3.07 1.87
C VAL A 268 -15.55 3.71 3.22
N ILE A 269 -16.64 3.84 3.94
CA ILE A 269 -16.62 4.39 5.28
C ILE A 269 -16.73 3.25 6.25
N VAL A 270 -15.88 3.29 7.26
CA VAL A 270 -16.04 2.48 8.45
C VAL A 270 -16.52 3.41 9.55
N ALA A 271 -17.70 3.11 10.09
CA ALA A 271 -18.30 3.89 11.16
C ALA A 271 -18.80 2.96 12.27
N THR A 272 -19.12 3.53 13.42
CA THR A 272 -19.86 2.83 14.47
C THR A 272 -21.17 3.54 14.75
N ASN A 273 -22.23 2.80 15.01
CA ASN A 273 -23.46 3.42 15.49
C ASN A 273 -23.37 3.84 16.96
N ARG A 274 -24.44 4.46 17.49
CA ARG A 274 -24.55 4.83 18.92
C ARG A 274 -24.33 3.68 19.90
N PHE A 275 -24.53 2.42 19.47
CA PHE A 275 -24.27 1.23 20.28
C PHE A 275 -22.82 0.75 20.16
N GLY A 276 -22.03 1.30 19.25
CA GLY A 276 -20.68 0.87 18.95
C GLY A 276 -20.61 -0.29 17.98
N ILE A 277 -21.68 -0.61 17.26
CA ILE A 277 -21.69 -1.67 16.25
C ILE A 277 -21.03 -1.10 15.00
N LEU A 278 -20.02 -1.82 14.51
CA LEU A 278 -19.28 -1.49 13.31
C LEU A 278 -20.19 -1.60 12.08
N LYS A 279 -20.10 -0.62 11.19
CA LYS A 279 -20.80 -0.58 9.90
C LYS A 279 -19.83 -0.19 8.81
N THR A 280 -20.04 -0.73 7.61
CA THR A 280 -19.51 -0.12 6.39
C THR A 280 -20.62 0.48 5.57
N HIS A 281 -20.32 1.67 5.07
CA HIS A 281 -21.17 2.37 4.14
C HIS A 281 -20.45 2.45 2.80
N ASN A 282 -21.15 2.07 1.73
CA ASN A 282 -20.70 2.16 0.35
C ASN A 282 -21.69 3.05 -0.42
N VAL A 283 -21.21 3.63 -1.50
CA VAL A 283 -22.02 4.45 -2.40
C VAL A 283 -22.83 3.50 -3.29
N SER A 284 -24.16 3.55 -3.18
CA SER A 284 -25.09 2.58 -3.77
C SER A 284 -25.21 2.67 -5.30
N GLU A 285 -24.80 3.78 -5.92
CA GLU A 285 -24.94 4.00 -7.37
C GLU A 285 -23.70 4.66 -8.00
N PRO A 286 -23.46 4.50 -9.31
CA PRO A 286 -22.35 5.18 -10.00
C PRO A 286 -22.45 6.71 -9.85
N PHE A 287 -21.30 7.36 -9.68
CA PHE A 287 -21.07 8.82 -9.56
C PHE A 287 -21.63 9.71 -10.70
N LEU A 288 -22.45 9.16 -11.60
CA LEU A 288 -22.89 9.85 -12.80
C LEU A 288 -24.04 10.83 -12.55
N SER A 289 -24.83 10.67 -11.48
CA SER A 289 -25.84 11.65 -11.09
C SER A 289 -25.23 12.74 -10.21
N ARG A 290 -25.40 14.02 -10.61
CA ARG A 290 -24.99 15.20 -9.84
C ARG A 290 -25.92 15.51 -8.66
N GLU A 291 -26.96 14.70 -8.46
CA GLU A 291 -27.88 14.83 -7.34
C GLU A 291 -27.24 14.33 -6.05
N LYS A 292 -27.81 14.70 -4.90
CA LYS A 292 -27.33 14.24 -3.59
C LYS A 292 -27.31 12.72 -3.56
N GLN A 293 -26.12 12.14 -3.42
CA GLN A 293 -25.97 10.71 -3.21
C GLN A 293 -26.07 10.41 -1.71
N HIS A 294 -26.83 9.38 -1.39
CA HIS A 294 -26.93 8.87 -0.03
C HIS A 294 -26.07 7.61 0.09
N PHE A 295 -25.32 7.51 1.18
CA PHE A 295 -24.70 6.24 1.54
C PHE A 295 -25.79 5.26 2.00
N GLN A 296 -25.74 4.04 1.48
CA GLN A 296 -26.51 2.95 2.04
C GLN A 296 -25.60 2.15 2.96
N VAL A 297 -26.12 1.82 4.15
CA VAL A 297 -25.47 0.84 5.04
C VAL A 297 -25.32 -0.43 4.22
N THR A 298 -24.11 -0.69 3.76
CA THR A 298 -23.83 -1.83 2.90
C THR A 298 -23.66 -3.06 3.74
N GLN A 299 -23.10 -2.87 4.94
CA GLN A 299 -22.91 -3.96 5.87
C GLN A 299 -22.96 -3.50 7.31
N THR A 300 -23.71 -4.24 8.14
CA THR A 300 -23.59 -4.18 9.59
C THR A 300 -22.82 -5.40 10.06
N TYR A 301 -21.81 -5.17 10.88
CA TYR A 301 -20.83 -6.17 11.24
C TYR A 301 -21.18 -6.84 12.57
N GLY A 302 -21.80 -8.02 12.51
CA GLY A 302 -21.88 -9.00 13.60
C GLY A 302 -22.70 -8.59 14.84
N GLY A 303 -23.45 -7.49 14.79
CA GLY A 303 -24.40 -7.04 15.83
C GLY A 303 -23.80 -6.73 17.22
N LYS A 304 -22.54 -7.10 17.49
CA LYS A 304 -21.88 -6.87 18.77
C LYS A 304 -21.18 -5.50 18.77
N PRO A 305 -21.21 -4.79 19.90
CA PRO A 305 -20.49 -3.54 20.04
C PRO A 305 -18.97 -3.79 20.06
N LEU A 306 -18.20 -2.88 19.47
CA LEU A 306 -16.76 -2.84 19.64
C LEU A 306 -16.40 -2.71 21.12
N SER A 307 -15.23 -3.25 21.49
CA SER A 307 -14.65 -3.05 22.81
C SER A 307 -14.47 -1.54 23.10
N PRO A 308 -14.51 -1.11 24.37
CA PRO A 308 -14.23 0.29 24.72
C PRO A 308 -12.84 0.77 24.25
N LEU A 309 -11.87 -0.15 24.13
CA LEU A 309 -10.52 0.15 23.67
C LEU A 309 -10.51 0.46 22.16
N MET A 310 -11.15 -0.42 21.37
CA MET A 310 -11.36 -0.23 19.93
C MET A 310 -12.13 1.05 19.61
N LYS A 311 -13.03 1.52 20.49
CA LYS A 311 -13.70 2.82 20.27
C LYS A 311 -12.77 4.03 20.43
N LYS A 312 -11.72 3.92 21.24
CA LYS A 312 -10.85 5.06 21.63
C LYS A 312 -9.54 5.12 20.85
N LYS A 313 -8.91 3.97 20.61
CA LYS A 313 -7.56 3.88 20.03
C LYS A 313 -7.53 2.82 18.94
N ASN A 314 -8.13 3.13 17.80
CA ASN A 314 -8.20 2.21 16.68
C ASN A 314 -7.37 2.66 15.49
N LYS A 315 -6.92 1.68 14.73
CA LYS A 315 -6.68 1.84 13.30
C LYS A 315 -7.52 0.80 12.58
N PHE A 316 -8.15 1.22 11.50
CA PHE A 316 -8.96 0.35 10.67
C PHE A 316 -8.40 0.32 9.25
N LEU A 317 -8.53 -0.85 8.65
CA LEU A 317 -8.22 -1.13 7.27
C LEU A 317 -9.42 -1.89 6.68
N VAL A 318 -9.73 -1.61 5.42
CA VAL A 318 -10.72 -2.37 4.66
C VAL A 318 -9.99 -3.05 3.52
N THR A 319 -10.07 -4.37 3.51
CA THR A 319 -9.57 -5.19 2.40
C THR A 319 -10.60 -5.28 1.30
N PHE A 320 -10.17 -5.76 0.14
CA PHE A 320 -10.98 -5.88 -1.06
C PHE A 320 -12.26 -6.72 -0.94
N ARG A 321 -12.35 -7.66 0.01
CA ARG A 321 -13.60 -8.42 0.27
C ARG A 321 -14.59 -7.69 1.20
N ASN A 322 -14.48 -6.37 1.33
CA ASN A 322 -15.14 -5.61 2.40
C ASN A 322 -14.85 -6.20 3.79
N ALA A 323 -13.67 -6.82 3.93
CA ALA A 323 -13.25 -7.31 5.23
C ALA A 323 -12.63 -6.15 5.99
N VAL A 324 -13.19 -5.81 7.14
CA VAL A 324 -12.64 -4.79 8.04
C VAL A 324 -11.65 -5.46 8.97
N ILE A 325 -10.42 -4.97 8.95
CA ILE A 325 -9.39 -5.31 9.91
C ILE A 325 -9.22 -4.11 10.83
N GLY A 326 -9.50 -4.29 12.12
CA GLY A 326 -9.30 -3.27 13.15
C GLY A 326 -8.19 -3.69 14.09
N ILE A 327 -7.38 -2.75 14.55
CA ILE A 327 -6.42 -2.98 15.63
C ILE A 327 -6.61 -1.97 16.75
N SER A 328 -6.39 -2.42 17.99
CA SER A 328 -6.40 -1.58 19.18
C SER A 328 -5.58 -2.22 20.29
N ASP A 329 -4.36 -1.73 20.48
CA ASP A 329 -3.36 -2.29 21.39
C ASP A 329 -3.24 -3.82 21.25
N ASN A 330 -3.87 -4.64 22.10
CA ASN A 330 -3.72 -6.10 22.07
C ASN A 330 -4.83 -6.81 21.29
N GLU A 331 -5.74 -6.05 20.68
CA GLU A 331 -6.88 -6.58 19.96
C GLU A 331 -6.66 -6.45 18.45
N LEU A 332 -6.80 -7.56 17.72
CA LEU A 332 -6.97 -7.60 16.28
C LEU A 332 -8.38 -8.09 15.97
N LEU A 333 -9.19 -7.23 15.35
CA LEU A 333 -10.52 -7.53 14.87
C LEU A 333 -10.43 -7.87 13.38
N ILE A 334 -10.99 -8.99 12.98
CA ILE A 334 -11.19 -9.33 11.57
C ILE A 334 -12.68 -9.59 11.36
N HIS A 335 -13.28 -8.83 10.46
CA HIS A 335 -14.68 -9.00 10.08
C HIS A 335 -14.79 -9.05 8.55
N ALA A 336 -15.66 -9.89 7.99
CA ALA A 336 -15.95 -10.02 6.56
C ALA A 336 -17.43 -10.31 6.35
N SER A 337 -17.94 -10.02 5.15
CA SER A 337 -19.34 -10.32 4.79
C SER A 337 -19.70 -11.78 4.92
N GLY A 338 -20.85 -12.03 5.58
CA GLY A 338 -21.40 -13.36 5.82
C GLY A 338 -20.70 -14.18 6.92
N VAL A 339 -19.73 -13.63 7.64
CA VAL A 339 -19.00 -14.35 8.70
C VAL A 339 -19.01 -13.53 9.99
N ASP A 340 -19.17 -14.17 11.14
CA ASP A 340 -19.00 -13.51 12.44
C ASP A 340 -17.58 -12.95 12.58
N HIS A 341 -17.43 -11.78 13.22
CA HIS A 341 -16.09 -11.27 13.49
C HIS A 341 -15.32 -12.22 14.38
N ARG A 342 -14.01 -12.28 14.12
CA ARG A 342 -13.06 -12.88 15.03
C ARG A 342 -12.22 -11.79 15.67
N MET A 343 -12.16 -11.82 17.00
CA MET A 343 -11.29 -10.96 17.78
C MET A 343 -10.15 -11.80 18.35
N PHE A 344 -8.93 -11.38 18.10
CA PHE A 344 -7.72 -11.98 18.65
C PHE A 344 -7.18 -11.05 19.73
N THR A 345 -6.92 -11.59 20.92
CA THR A 345 -6.54 -10.79 22.11
C THR A 345 -5.22 -11.24 22.75
N ASN A 346 -4.48 -12.16 22.12
CA ASN A 346 -3.35 -12.85 22.75
C ASN A 346 -2.12 -12.88 21.83
N PHE A 347 -1.45 -11.72 21.76
CA PHE A 347 -0.17 -11.54 21.07
C PHE A 347 1.04 -11.62 22.03
N GLY A 348 0.83 -12.23 23.21
CA GLY A 348 1.81 -12.24 24.30
C GLY A 348 2.01 -10.85 24.89
N ASN A 349 3.26 -10.47 25.16
CA ASN A 349 3.64 -9.15 25.68
C ASN A 349 3.82 -8.10 24.57
N ARG A 350 3.36 -8.38 23.35
CA ARG A 350 3.51 -7.49 22.19
C ARG A 350 2.17 -6.82 21.89
N ASN A 351 2.15 -5.50 21.85
CA ASN A 351 0.96 -4.73 21.50
C ASN A 351 1.00 -4.41 20.01
N LEU A 352 -0.11 -4.61 19.29
CA LEU A 352 -0.28 -4.20 17.91
C LEU A 352 -0.44 -2.67 17.82
N LYS A 353 0.28 -2.07 16.87
CA LYS A 353 0.32 -0.62 16.66
C LYS A 353 -0.01 -0.22 15.23
N SER A 354 0.24 -1.09 14.27
CA SER A 354 -0.04 -0.85 12.85
C SER A 354 -0.46 -2.14 12.13
N VAL A 355 -1.24 -1.97 11.07
CA VAL A 355 -1.71 -3.07 10.23
C VAL A 355 -1.78 -2.62 8.78
N LYS A 356 -1.30 -3.47 7.87
CA LYS A 356 -1.41 -3.26 6.43
C LYS A 356 -1.65 -4.57 5.71
N THR A 357 -2.30 -4.53 4.55
CA THR A 357 -2.38 -5.65 3.62
C THR A 357 -1.73 -5.29 2.30
N HIS A 358 -1.23 -6.31 1.61
CA HIS A 358 -0.90 -6.23 0.18
C HIS A 358 -0.95 -7.62 -0.43
N GLY A 359 -1.89 -7.83 -1.35
CA GLY A 359 -2.16 -9.16 -1.91
C GLY A 359 -2.44 -10.17 -0.80
N ASN A 360 -1.68 -11.26 -0.77
CA ASN A 360 -1.85 -12.35 0.19
C ASN A 360 -1.10 -12.15 1.51
N ASN A 361 -0.58 -10.94 1.78
CA ASN A 361 0.22 -10.68 2.97
C ASN A 361 -0.51 -9.71 3.92
N LEU A 362 -0.49 -10.06 5.20
CA LEU A 362 -0.96 -9.21 6.31
C LEU A 362 0.28 -8.82 7.14
N PHE A 363 0.54 -7.52 7.19
CA PHE A 363 1.64 -6.92 7.94
C PHE A 363 1.12 -6.41 9.27
N LEU A 364 1.70 -6.89 10.37
CA LEU A 364 1.35 -6.51 11.73
C LEU A 364 2.57 -5.86 12.40
N GLY A 365 2.47 -4.58 12.72
CA GLY A 365 3.53 -3.86 13.43
C GLY A 365 3.29 -3.85 14.93
N PHE A 366 4.34 -4.16 15.69
CA PHE A 366 4.27 -4.35 17.14
C PHE A 366 5.00 -3.29 17.94
N SER A 367 4.67 -3.21 19.22
CA SER A 367 5.35 -2.38 20.22
C SER A 367 6.81 -2.75 20.43
N SER A 368 7.22 -3.96 20.01
CA SER A 368 8.59 -4.45 20.08
C SER A 368 9.48 -3.99 18.92
N GLY A 369 8.98 -3.13 18.02
CA GLY A 369 9.74 -2.68 16.84
C GLY A 369 9.91 -3.74 15.75
N ARG A 370 9.01 -4.71 15.71
CA ARG A 370 8.99 -5.80 14.74
C ARG A 370 7.74 -5.69 13.87
N VAL A 371 7.88 -6.00 12.59
CA VAL A 371 6.76 -6.24 11.67
C VAL A 371 6.70 -7.71 11.34
N GLN A 372 5.55 -8.32 11.63
CA GLN A 372 5.29 -9.70 11.25
C GLN A 372 4.48 -9.75 9.98
N VAL A 373 4.87 -10.62 9.07
CA VAL A 373 4.25 -10.80 7.76
C VAL A 373 3.61 -12.18 7.72
N ILE A 374 2.28 -12.19 7.73
CA ILE A 374 1.47 -13.40 7.65
C ILE A 374 1.05 -13.59 6.20
N ASN A 375 1.50 -14.67 5.57
CA ASN A 375 1.01 -15.05 4.25
C ASN A 375 -0.28 -15.87 4.42
N TYR A 376 -1.38 -15.37 3.88
CA TYR A 376 -2.68 -16.02 3.98
C TYR A 376 -3.25 -16.36 2.59
N LYS A 377 -3.86 -17.54 2.47
CA LYS A 377 -4.41 -18.02 1.19
C LYS A 377 -5.67 -17.26 0.76
N ASN A 378 -6.52 -16.92 1.74
CA ASN A 378 -7.80 -16.22 1.54
C ASN A 378 -8.30 -15.66 2.87
N ILE A 379 -9.32 -14.81 2.85
CA ILE A 379 -9.85 -14.20 4.08
C ILE A 379 -10.33 -15.24 5.11
N THR A 380 -10.90 -16.36 4.67
CA THR A 380 -11.36 -17.45 5.55
C THR A 380 -10.21 -18.06 6.35
N PHE A 381 -8.99 -18.08 5.79
CA PHE A 381 -7.79 -18.47 6.52
C PHE A 381 -7.56 -17.54 7.71
N LEU A 382 -7.69 -16.22 7.55
CA LEU A 382 -7.52 -15.28 8.66
C LEU A 382 -8.54 -15.51 9.79
N PHE A 383 -9.77 -15.95 9.47
CA PHE A 383 -10.75 -16.34 10.48
C PHE A 383 -10.42 -17.64 11.21
N LYS A 384 -9.54 -18.48 10.68
CA LYS A 384 -9.09 -19.73 11.32
C LYS A 384 -7.65 -19.66 11.84
N PHE A 385 -6.94 -18.60 11.48
CA PHE A 385 -5.55 -18.35 11.83
C PHE A 385 -5.34 -18.49 13.34
N ASN A 386 -4.32 -19.24 13.72
CA ASN A 386 -3.80 -19.25 15.07
C ASN A 386 -2.41 -18.65 15.00
N TYR A 387 -2.27 -17.46 15.59
CA TYR A 387 -1.04 -16.69 15.59
C TYR A 387 0.16 -17.45 16.19
N ARG A 388 -0.07 -18.50 16.99
CA ARG A 388 0.99 -19.29 17.62
C ARG A 388 1.54 -20.42 16.75
N ASP A 389 0.83 -20.80 15.70
CA ASP A 389 1.10 -22.06 14.98
C ASP A 389 1.86 -21.85 13.66
N HIS A 390 2.27 -20.61 13.36
CA HIS A 390 2.87 -20.27 12.07
C HIS A 390 4.29 -19.74 12.21
N ASP A 391 5.18 -20.27 11.38
CA ASP A 391 6.50 -19.70 11.06
C ASP A 391 6.30 -18.41 10.29
N ASP A 392 5.86 -17.38 11.00
CA ASP A 392 5.65 -16.07 10.41
C ASP A 392 6.99 -15.37 10.16
N ARG A 393 7.03 -14.62 9.06
CA ARG A 393 8.22 -13.87 8.65
C ARG A 393 8.31 -12.58 9.46
N GLU A 394 9.49 -12.20 9.94
CA GLU A 394 9.64 -11.03 10.81
C GLU A 394 10.69 -10.04 10.30
N ILE A 395 10.29 -8.78 10.12
CA ILE A 395 11.16 -7.66 9.81
C ILE A 395 11.49 -6.95 11.13
N THR A 396 12.76 -6.92 11.51
CA THR A 396 13.21 -6.10 12.65
C THR A 396 13.42 -4.66 12.18
N VAL A 397 12.59 -3.75 12.67
CA VAL A 397 12.65 -2.32 12.37
C VAL A 397 13.54 -1.60 13.38
N SER A 398 13.25 -1.82 14.67
CA SER A 398 13.98 -1.25 15.78
C SER A 398 13.90 -2.21 16.97
N THR A 399 14.91 -2.23 17.84
CA THR A 399 14.87 -3.02 19.08
C THR A 399 14.29 -2.24 20.25
N SER A 400 14.10 -0.92 20.11
CA SER A 400 13.74 0.00 21.20
C SER A 400 12.44 0.76 21.00
N SER A 401 11.86 0.72 19.80
CA SER A 401 10.77 1.63 19.40
C SER A 401 9.60 0.84 18.80
N SER A 402 8.35 1.24 19.04
CA SER A 402 7.18 0.58 18.45
C SER A 402 7.02 0.89 16.97
N VAL A 403 6.42 0.00 16.18
CA VAL A 403 6.07 0.25 14.77
C VAL A 403 4.70 0.93 14.69
N ASP A 404 4.72 2.26 14.70
CA ASP A 404 3.51 3.09 14.74
C ASP A 404 2.73 3.06 13.43
N ASP A 405 3.38 2.97 12.26
CA ASP A 405 2.69 2.91 10.97
C ASP A 405 3.47 2.09 9.92
N ILE A 406 2.74 1.50 8.96
CA ILE A 406 3.29 0.65 7.90
C ILE A 406 2.71 1.08 6.55
N VAL A 407 3.61 1.32 5.58
CA VAL A 407 3.26 1.52 4.18
C VAL A 407 4.05 0.51 3.35
N VAL A 408 3.35 -0.12 2.42
CA VAL A 408 3.92 -1.08 1.47
C VAL A 408 3.91 -0.46 0.08
N SER A 409 5.05 -0.55 -0.60
CA SER A 409 5.27 0.04 -1.91
C SER A 409 6.10 -0.91 -2.78
N GLU A 410 6.09 -0.64 -4.08
CA GLU A 410 6.92 -1.30 -5.06
C GLU A 410 7.62 -0.25 -5.90
N PHE A 411 8.94 -0.34 -6.03
CA PHE A 411 9.73 0.51 -6.94
C PHE A 411 10.59 -0.38 -7.82
N GLN A 412 10.63 -0.10 -9.12
CA GLN A 412 11.33 -0.93 -10.11
C GLN A 412 11.02 -2.43 -9.97
N THR A 413 9.77 -2.75 -9.64
CA THR A 413 9.27 -4.10 -9.36
C THR A 413 9.80 -4.76 -8.09
N SER A 414 10.58 -4.09 -7.26
CA SER A 414 11.06 -4.59 -5.98
C SER A 414 10.07 -4.23 -4.86
N PRO A 415 9.71 -5.19 -3.99
CA PRO A 415 8.84 -4.96 -2.84
C PRO A 415 9.58 -4.30 -1.67
N TYR A 416 8.98 -3.24 -1.12
CA TYR A 416 9.51 -2.51 0.03
C TYR A 416 8.46 -2.35 1.12
N VAL A 417 8.92 -2.42 2.38
CA VAL A 417 8.12 -2.11 3.57
C VAL A 417 8.72 -0.89 4.23
N PHE A 418 7.94 0.19 4.25
CA PHE A 418 8.27 1.41 4.97
C PHE A 418 7.55 1.41 6.30
N THR A 419 8.24 1.84 7.34
CA THR A 419 7.70 1.85 8.69
C THR A 419 8.09 3.12 9.43
N GLN A 420 7.15 3.66 10.20
CA GLN A 420 7.43 4.72 11.17
C GLN A 420 7.52 4.12 12.56
N ALA A 421 8.62 4.41 13.26
CA ALA A 421 8.80 3.98 14.63
C ALA A 421 8.27 5.03 15.63
N SER A 422 8.09 4.67 16.90
CA SER A 422 7.65 5.59 17.96
C SER A 422 8.65 6.68 18.30
N ASP A 423 9.93 6.46 18.02
CA ASP A 423 10.97 7.49 18.05
C ASP A 423 10.87 8.47 16.87
N LYS A 424 9.86 8.28 16.00
CA LYS A 424 9.51 9.14 14.88
C LYS A 424 10.51 9.10 13.73
N SER A 425 11.37 8.09 13.73
CA SER A 425 12.22 7.75 12.60
C SER A 425 11.45 6.93 11.56
N LEU A 426 11.83 7.09 10.29
CA LEU A 426 11.34 6.26 9.20
C LEU A 426 12.40 5.21 8.85
N TYR A 427 11.93 3.99 8.61
CA TYR A 427 12.77 2.88 8.17
C TYR A 427 12.21 2.28 6.88
N ILE A 428 13.09 1.70 6.09
CA ILE A 428 12.77 0.97 4.87
C ILE A 428 13.44 -0.41 4.90
N ALA A 429 12.68 -1.44 4.57
CA ALA A 429 13.20 -2.79 4.34
C ALA A 429 12.88 -3.20 2.90
N SER A 430 13.91 -3.53 2.12
CA SER A 430 13.73 -4.33 0.91
C SER A 430 13.41 -5.76 1.30
N LEU A 431 12.54 -6.40 0.53
CA LEU A 431 12.27 -7.83 0.66
C LEU A 431 13.06 -8.54 -0.46
N PRO A 432 14.29 -9.00 -0.18
CA PRO A 432 15.15 -9.56 -1.21
C PRO A 432 14.51 -10.80 -1.83
N ILE A 433 14.71 -10.93 -3.14
CA ILE A 433 14.34 -12.13 -3.90
C ILE A 433 15.64 -12.91 -4.07
N ASP A 434 15.93 -13.79 -3.10
CA ASP A 434 17.02 -14.77 -3.10
C ASP A 434 18.41 -14.26 -3.56
N ASP A 435 19.31 -13.97 -2.60
CA ASP A 435 20.66 -13.39 -2.82
C ASP A 435 21.52 -14.13 -3.86
N ALA A 436 21.25 -15.43 -4.10
CA ALA A 436 21.97 -16.22 -5.10
C ALA A 436 21.90 -15.62 -6.51
N ILE A 437 20.91 -14.77 -6.76
CA ILE A 437 20.68 -14.12 -8.04
C ILE A 437 21.36 -12.73 -8.12
N VAL A 438 21.47 -11.99 -7.01
CA VAL A 438 21.99 -10.61 -7.02
C VAL A 438 23.51 -10.55 -7.20
N ALA A 439 24.25 -11.57 -6.73
CA ALA A 439 25.71 -11.62 -6.82
C ALA A 439 26.26 -11.62 -8.26
N HIS A 440 25.43 -11.91 -9.27
CA HIS A 440 25.82 -11.94 -10.69
C HIS A 440 25.47 -10.68 -11.48
N ARG A 441 24.88 -9.65 -10.86
CA ARG A 441 24.62 -8.36 -11.54
C ARG A 441 25.82 -7.41 -11.56
N SER A 442 26.84 -7.66 -10.74
CA SER A 442 28.01 -6.79 -10.58
C SER A 442 29.27 -7.26 -11.30
N THR A 443 29.16 -8.33 -12.10
CA THR A 443 30.18 -8.86 -13.01
C THR A 443 29.63 -8.88 -14.41
#